data_AF-A0A1I7EVL9-F1
#
_entry.id   AF-A0A1I7EVL9-F1
#
_cell.length_a   1.000
_cell.length_b   1.000
_cell.length_c   1.000
_cell.angle_alpha   90.00
_cell.angle_beta   90.00
_cell.angle_gamma   90.00
#
_symmetry.space_group_name_H-M   'P 1'
#
loop_
_entity.id
_entity.type
_entity.pdbx_description
1 polymer ?
#
loop_
_entity_poly.entity_id
_entity_poly.type
_entity_poly.pdbx_seq_one_letter_code
_entity_poly.pdbx_strand_id
1 'polypeptide(L)'
;MKKKMKLAILLMATAIIGVSQDQGFLTTPVENNHVVLADTTTSKSQTVKKAEKAVKKLEDNQTRTNLTTAKNKVDKLSDSSKKEELNHRIDLVEQAIIIKEAQTAVKTLEDNQTRDNLQTAKDKVALVSDEGTKVNLDNRINLVEQAIIIKEAETAVKTLEDNQTRDNLQPAKDKIALVSDEGTKASLNNRINLVEQAIVARETPQVPAQPSQTQPEYANGYKRDYRGRWHRPNGQYASKAEIAAAGLPW
;
A
#
# COMPACT_ATOMS: atom_id res chain seq x y z
N MET A 1 -24.64 -10.17 20.12
CA MET A 1 -24.31 -9.22 21.20
C MET A 1 -22.80 -8.94 21.19
N LYS A 2 -22.35 -7.79 20.69
CA LYS A 2 -20.92 -7.46 20.57
C LYS A 2 -20.43 -6.83 21.89
N LYS A 3 -19.71 -7.59 22.70
CA LYS A 3 -19.02 -7.09 23.91
C LYS A 3 -17.95 -6.08 23.49
N LYS A 4 -18.15 -4.80 23.80
CA LYS A 4 -17.11 -3.78 23.68
C LYS A 4 -16.18 -3.92 24.88
N MET A 5 -14.96 -4.44 24.67
CA MET A 5 -13.93 -4.45 25.71
C MET A 5 -13.39 -3.03 25.87
N LYS A 6 -13.70 -2.39 26.99
CA LYS A 6 -13.09 -1.12 27.38
C LYS A 6 -11.69 -1.43 27.89
N LEU A 7 -10.68 -0.93 27.19
CA LEU A 7 -9.28 -1.00 27.60
C LEU A 7 -9.08 0.00 28.74
N ALA A 8 -8.97 -0.52 29.97
CA ALA A 8 -8.66 0.29 31.15
C ALA A 8 -7.14 0.48 31.21
N ILE A 9 -6.67 1.71 30.95
CA ILE A 9 -5.28 2.10 31.19
C ILE A 9 -5.21 2.62 32.63
N LEU A 10 -4.57 1.82 33.47
CA LEU A 10 -4.33 2.07 34.88
C LEU A 10 -3.15 3.06 35.03
N LEU A 11 -3.43 4.32 35.33
CA LEU A 11 -2.42 5.27 35.79
C LEU A 11 -2.54 5.41 37.31
N MET A 12 -1.57 4.83 38.02
CA MET A 12 -1.41 4.99 39.47
C MET A 12 -1.12 6.45 39.79
N ALA A 13 -2.05 7.09 40.50
CA ALA A 13 -1.83 8.38 41.14
C ALA A 13 -1.41 8.14 42.59
N THR A 14 -0.12 8.36 42.90
CA THR A 14 0.37 8.43 44.27
C THR A 14 -0.03 9.78 44.88
N ALA A 15 -1.04 9.75 45.74
CA ALA A 15 -1.43 10.88 46.58
C ALA A 15 -0.48 10.97 47.79
N ILE A 16 0.20 12.10 47.96
CA ILE A 16 0.89 12.44 49.21
C ILE A 16 0.00 13.42 49.99
N ILE A 17 -0.47 12.95 51.14
CA ILE A 17 -1.24 13.69 52.14
C ILE A 17 -0.26 14.42 53.05
N GLY A 18 -0.40 15.73 53.20
CA GLY A 18 0.26 16.54 54.23
C GLY A 18 -0.78 17.29 55.05
N VAL A 19 -0.95 16.87 56.30
CA VAL A 19 -1.76 17.54 57.34
C VAL A 19 -0.84 18.49 58.10
N SER A 20 -1.29 19.72 58.36
CA SER A 20 -0.75 20.54 59.46
C SER A 20 -1.85 21.44 60.00
N GLN A 21 -2.21 21.19 61.26
CA GLN A 21 -2.92 22.10 62.13
C GLN A 21 -1.89 23.03 62.77
N ASP A 22 -2.21 24.31 62.92
CA ASP A 22 -1.64 25.12 64.00
C ASP A 22 -2.69 26.11 64.51
N GLN A 23 -2.73 26.27 65.83
CA GLN A 23 -3.67 27.11 66.56
C GLN A 23 -3.01 28.41 67.06
N GLY A 24 -3.72 29.53 66.88
CA GLY A 24 -3.86 30.60 67.88
C GLY A 24 -2.68 31.55 68.14
N PHE A 25 -2.84 32.83 67.77
CA PHE A 25 -2.39 33.96 68.59
C PHE A 25 -3.16 35.25 68.21
N LEU A 26 -3.63 36.00 69.20
CA LEU A 26 -4.24 37.34 69.09
C LEU A 26 -3.18 38.41 69.35
N THR A 27 -3.18 39.54 68.63
CA THR A 27 -2.97 40.91 69.17
C THR A 27 -3.12 42.03 68.11
N THR A 28 -4.01 42.98 68.43
CA THR A 28 -4.12 44.44 68.13
C THR A 28 -4.13 45.03 66.70
N PRO A 29 -4.91 46.11 66.45
CA PRO A 29 -5.05 46.76 65.14
C PRO A 29 -4.12 47.99 65.00
N VAL A 30 -3.40 48.10 63.88
CA VAL A 30 -2.79 49.36 63.42
C VAL A 30 -2.93 49.47 61.90
N GLU A 31 -3.29 50.68 61.49
CA GLU A 31 -3.65 51.17 60.16
C GLU A 31 -2.62 50.96 59.04
N ASN A 32 -3.18 50.78 57.83
CA ASN A 32 -2.74 51.34 56.56
C ASN A 32 -1.28 51.09 56.10
N ASN A 33 -1.08 49.94 55.46
CA ASN A 33 -0.43 49.91 54.16
C ASN A 33 -0.88 48.67 53.38
N HIS A 34 -1.92 48.79 52.55
CA HIS A 34 -2.39 47.71 51.70
C HIS A 34 -1.42 47.52 50.52
N VAL A 35 -0.29 46.87 50.80
CA VAL A 35 0.65 46.41 49.78
C VAL A 35 -0.06 45.31 48.98
N VAL A 36 -0.42 45.66 47.75
CA VAL A 36 -1.04 44.79 46.74
C VAL A 36 -0.04 43.72 46.29
N LEU A 37 0.24 42.73 47.15
CA LEU A 37 1.02 41.53 46.79
C LEU A 37 0.12 40.28 46.64
N ALA A 38 -1.16 40.37 46.99
CA ALA A 38 -2.11 39.25 46.94
C ALA A 38 -2.67 38.96 45.53
N ASP A 39 -2.61 39.92 44.60
CA ASP A 39 -3.24 39.78 43.29
C ASP A 39 -2.43 38.88 42.33
N THR A 40 -1.10 38.93 42.43
CA THR A 40 -0.19 38.13 41.59
C THR A 40 -0.25 36.64 41.91
N THR A 41 -0.31 36.26 43.19
CA THR A 41 -0.37 34.84 43.60
C THR A 41 -1.73 34.22 43.32
N THR A 42 -2.82 34.99 43.49
CA THR A 42 -4.19 34.58 43.18
C THR A 42 -4.41 34.42 41.67
N SER A 43 -3.93 35.37 40.87
CA SER A 43 -4.01 35.32 39.40
C SER A 43 -3.15 34.19 38.80
N LYS A 44 -1.94 33.96 39.33
CA LYS A 44 -1.08 32.83 38.93
C LYS A 44 -1.76 31.49 39.25
N SER A 45 -2.32 31.33 40.45
CA SER A 45 -3.06 30.12 40.86
C SER A 45 -4.29 29.85 39.98
N GLN A 46 -5.05 30.89 39.62
CA GLN A 46 -6.19 30.75 38.72
C GLN A 46 -5.79 30.34 37.30
N THR A 47 -4.65 30.85 36.81
CA THR A 47 -4.15 30.52 35.47
C THR A 47 -3.71 29.06 35.39
N VAL A 48 -3.01 28.56 36.42
CA VAL A 48 -2.64 27.14 36.55
C VAL A 48 -3.88 26.24 36.57
N LYS A 49 -4.88 26.55 37.42
CA LYS A 49 -6.14 25.79 37.48
C LYS A 49 -6.89 25.74 36.14
N LYS A 50 -6.86 26.83 35.37
CA LYS A 50 -7.47 26.89 34.03
C LYS A 50 -6.73 25.98 33.03
N ALA A 51 -5.40 25.93 33.08
CA ALA A 51 -4.59 25.06 32.24
C ALA A 51 -4.78 23.58 32.61
N GLU A 52 -4.75 23.22 33.89
CA GLU A 52 -5.01 21.86 34.37
C GLU A 52 -6.38 21.34 33.92
N LYS A 53 -7.43 22.16 34.02
CA LYS A 53 -8.76 21.81 33.51
C LYS A 53 -8.78 21.57 32.00
N ALA A 54 -8.01 22.35 31.23
CA ALA A 54 -7.93 22.17 29.79
C ALA A 54 -7.19 20.87 29.41
N VAL A 55 -6.09 20.55 30.10
CA VAL A 55 -5.36 19.28 29.92
C VAL A 55 -6.23 18.10 30.32
N LYS A 56 -6.94 18.19 31.46
CA LYS A 56 -7.87 17.14 31.87
C LYS A 56 -8.97 16.89 30.83
N LYS A 57 -9.53 17.97 30.26
CA LYS A 57 -10.52 17.87 29.18
C LYS A 57 -9.95 17.20 27.93
N LEU A 58 -8.69 17.46 27.58
CA LEU A 58 -7.99 16.79 26.50
C LEU A 58 -7.80 15.29 26.79
N GLU A 59 -7.39 14.93 27.99
CA GLU A 59 -7.23 13.53 28.41
C GLU A 59 -8.57 12.77 28.35
N ASP A 60 -9.65 13.37 28.84
CA ASP A 60 -10.98 12.77 28.83
C ASP A 60 -11.60 12.74 27.42
N ASN A 61 -11.23 13.70 26.55
CA ASN A 61 -11.74 13.81 25.19
C ASN A 61 -10.64 14.22 24.20
N GLN A 62 -9.95 13.19 23.71
CA GLN A 62 -8.78 13.26 22.84
C GLN A 62 -9.13 13.74 21.42
N THR A 63 -9.29 15.06 21.25
CA THR A 63 -9.60 15.71 19.98
C THR A 63 -8.57 16.79 19.65
N ARG A 64 -8.36 17.06 18.36
CA ARG A 64 -7.48 18.16 17.90
C ARG A 64 -7.90 19.52 18.46
N THR A 65 -9.21 19.77 18.60
CA THR A 65 -9.71 21.02 19.20
C THR A 65 -9.34 21.15 20.67
N ASN A 66 -9.51 20.09 21.47
CA ASN A 66 -9.09 20.12 22.87
C ASN A 66 -7.57 20.17 23.00
N LEU A 67 -6.82 19.56 22.07
CA LEU A 67 -5.36 19.59 22.03
C LEU A 67 -4.86 21.02 21.85
N THR A 68 -5.34 21.71 20.82
CA THR A 68 -5.04 23.12 20.58
C THR A 68 -5.43 24.00 21.76
N THR A 69 -6.60 23.72 22.37
CA THR A 69 -7.06 24.46 23.56
C THR A 69 -6.12 24.26 24.75
N ALA A 70 -5.69 23.02 25.02
CA ALA A 70 -4.78 22.71 26.11
C ALA A 70 -3.41 23.36 25.90
N LYS A 71 -2.79 23.19 24.71
CA LYS A 71 -1.53 23.84 24.33
C LYS A 71 -1.57 25.35 24.57
N ASN A 72 -2.57 26.02 24.00
CA ASN A 72 -2.75 27.48 24.16
C ASN A 72 -2.92 27.95 25.61
N LYS A 73 -3.46 27.12 26.51
CA LYS A 73 -3.61 27.47 27.94
C LYS A 73 -2.33 27.21 28.72
N VAL A 74 -1.64 26.10 28.45
CA VAL A 74 -0.38 25.75 29.08
C VAL A 74 0.74 26.70 28.63
N ASP A 75 0.73 27.16 27.38
CA ASP A 75 1.72 28.12 26.87
C ASP A 75 1.75 29.45 27.61
N LYS A 76 0.61 29.85 28.19
CA LYS A 76 0.44 31.09 28.95
C LYS A 76 0.89 30.98 30.41
N LEU A 77 1.31 29.80 30.87
CA LEU A 77 1.81 29.63 32.22
C LEU A 77 3.20 30.26 32.36
N SER A 78 3.35 31.10 33.39
CA SER A 78 4.65 31.63 33.82
C SER A 78 5.42 30.66 34.71
N ASP A 79 4.75 29.66 35.27
CA ASP A 79 5.35 28.62 36.10
C ASP A 79 5.99 27.55 35.21
N SER A 80 7.32 27.55 35.11
CA SER A 80 8.06 26.65 34.20
C SER A 80 7.88 25.18 34.54
N SER A 81 7.94 24.83 35.84
CA SER A 81 7.80 23.44 36.29
C SER A 81 6.41 22.89 36.00
N LYS A 82 5.35 23.66 36.32
CA LYS A 82 3.98 23.24 35.98
C LYS A 82 3.71 23.23 34.48
N LYS A 83 4.32 24.14 33.72
CA LYS A 83 4.24 24.16 32.26
C LYS A 83 4.84 22.90 31.66
N GLU A 84 6.02 22.48 32.13
CA GLU A 84 6.69 21.27 31.68
C GLU A 84 5.88 20.00 32.00
N GLU A 85 5.38 19.87 33.23
CA GLU A 85 4.53 18.74 33.64
C GLU A 85 3.28 18.60 32.76
N LEU A 86 2.59 19.71 32.50
CA LEU A 86 1.38 19.72 31.69
C LEU A 86 1.66 19.51 30.19
N ASN A 87 2.79 20.01 29.68
CA ASN A 87 3.21 19.76 28.31
C ASN A 87 3.53 18.27 28.09
N HIS A 88 4.23 17.62 29.03
CA HIS A 88 4.48 16.18 28.93
C HIS A 88 3.19 15.37 28.80
N ARG A 89 2.16 15.70 29.61
CA ARG A 89 0.83 15.08 29.52
C ARG A 89 0.15 15.36 28.18
N ILE A 90 0.25 16.59 27.68
CA ILE A 90 -0.28 16.96 26.36
C ILE A 90 0.39 16.13 25.26
N ASP A 91 1.71 15.97 25.29
CA ASP A 91 2.48 15.25 24.27
C ASP A 91 2.09 13.77 24.23
N LEU A 92 1.90 13.15 25.39
CA LEU A 92 1.38 11.77 25.48
C LEU A 92 0.00 11.64 24.84
N VAL A 93 -0.91 12.58 25.10
CA VAL A 93 -2.25 12.55 24.48
C VAL A 93 -2.20 12.88 22.99
N GLU A 94 -1.33 13.79 22.55
CA GLU A 94 -1.13 14.09 21.14
C GLU A 94 -0.67 12.84 20.36
N GLN A 95 0.29 12.10 20.90
CA GLN A 95 0.72 10.83 20.30
C GLN A 95 -0.42 9.80 20.26
N ALA A 96 -1.25 9.72 21.31
CA ALA A 96 -2.43 8.85 21.30
C ALA A 96 -3.45 9.24 20.20
N ILE A 97 -3.66 10.55 19.96
CA ILE A 97 -4.51 11.05 18.87
C ILE A 97 -3.92 10.67 17.52
N ILE A 98 -2.61 10.89 17.32
CA ILE A 98 -1.90 10.58 16.07
C ILE A 98 -2.00 9.07 15.76
N ILE A 99 -1.75 8.21 16.74
CA ILE A 99 -1.86 6.75 16.58
C ILE A 99 -3.28 6.36 16.15
N LYS A 100 -4.31 6.94 16.76
CA LYS A 100 -5.72 6.66 16.40
C LYS A 100 -6.06 7.11 14.98
N GLU A 101 -5.57 8.28 14.57
CA GLU A 101 -5.72 8.77 13.19
C GLU A 101 -5.01 7.84 12.19
N ALA A 102 -3.78 7.42 12.49
CA ALA A 102 -3.01 6.51 11.66
C ALA A 102 -3.70 5.14 11.53
N GLN A 103 -4.15 4.55 12.64
CA GLN A 103 -4.92 3.30 12.64
C GLN A 103 -6.19 3.40 11.79
N THR A 104 -6.89 4.54 11.85
CA THR A 104 -8.09 4.79 11.04
C THR A 104 -7.72 4.86 9.56
N ALA A 105 -6.66 5.58 9.20
CA ALA A 105 -6.20 5.69 7.82
C ALA A 105 -5.75 4.33 7.23
N VAL A 106 -4.99 3.54 7.99
CA VAL A 106 -4.62 2.16 7.58
C VAL A 106 -5.86 1.29 7.39
N LYS A 107 -6.85 1.37 8.30
CA LYS A 107 -8.11 0.65 8.14
C LYS A 107 -8.87 1.09 6.88
N THR A 108 -8.91 2.38 6.59
CA THR A 108 -9.52 2.91 5.36
C THR A 108 -8.81 2.40 4.11
N LEU A 109 -7.47 2.31 4.12
CA LEU A 109 -6.68 1.71 3.04
C LEU A 109 -6.98 0.22 2.85
N GLU A 110 -7.07 -0.54 3.94
CA GLU A 110 -7.44 -1.96 3.89
C GLU A 110 -8.85 -2.17 3.33
N ASP A 111 -9.81 -1.35 3.74
CA ASP A 111 -11.20 -1.41 3.26
C ASP A 111 -11.32 -0.88 1.82
N ASN A 112 -10.47 0.07 1.41
CA ASN A 112 -10.52 0.75 0.12
C ASN A 112 -9.10 0.92 -0.46
N GLN A 113 -8.66 -0.10 -1.19
CA GLN A 113 -7.30 -0.24 -1.71
C GLN A 113 -7.01 0.70 -2.90
N THR A 114 -6.95 2.01 -2.65
CA THR A 114 -6.63 3.05 -3.64
C THR A 114 -5.27 3.69 -3.36
N ARG A 115 -4.66 4.29 -4.38
CA ARG A 115 -3.37 4.99 -4.22
C ARG A 115 -3.48 6.23 -3.34
N ASP A 116 -4.61 6.92 -3.35
CA ASP A 116 -4.84 8.09 -2.48
C ASP A 116 -4.94 7.67 -1.00
N ASN A 117 -5.63 6.57 -0.70
CA ASN A 117 -5.70 6.04 0.65
C ASN A 117 -4.35 5.48 1.10
N LEU A 118 -3.56 4.92 0.17
CA LEU A 118 -2.20 4.44 0.44
C LEU A 118 -1.30 5.61 0.89
N GLN A 119 -1.33 6.71 0.14
CA GLN A 119 -0.57 7.90 0.49
C GLN A 119 -1.03 8.49 1.82
N THR A 120 -2.34 8.61 2.02
CA THR A 120 -2.92 9.11 3.28
C THR A 120 -2.49 8.26 4.49
N ALA A 121 -2.48 6.94 4.35
CA ALA A 121 -2.03 6.03 5.40
C ALA A 121 -0.53 6.22 5.70
N LYS A 122 0.32 6.28 4.66
CA LYS A 122 1.77 6.54 4.80
C LYS A 122 2.05 7.86 5.53
N ASP A 123 1.38 8.94 5.12
CA ASP A 123 1.55 10.27 5.71
C ASP A 123 1.14 10.29 7.19
N LYS A 124 0.06 9.61 7.55
CA LYS A 124 -0.40 9.54 8.95
C LYS A 124 0.49 8.65 9.81
N VAL A 125 0.98 7.52 9.30
CA VAL A 125 1.89 6.64 10.03
C VAL A 125 3.26 7.27 10.24
N ALA A 126 3.73 8.10 9.29
CA ALA A 126 4.99 8.83 9.43
C ALA A 126 5.04 9.77 10.66
N LEU A 127 3.88 10.20 11.18
CA LEU A 127 3.77 11.04 12.36
C LEU A 127 3.82 10.26 13.69
N VAL A 128 3.69 8.93 13.65
CA VAL A 128 3.70 8.08 14.85
C VAL A 128 5.14 7.99 15.38
N SER A 129 5.35 8.35 16.65
CA SER A 129 6.67 8.28 17.29
C SER A 129 6.96 6.96 17.98
N ASP A 130 5.94 6.17 18.33
CA ASP A 130 6.13 4.83 18.88
C ASP A 130 6.54 3.85 17.76
N GLU A 131 7.82 3.49 17.74
CA GLU A 131 8.41 2.66 16.68
C GLU A 131 7.75 1.28 16.57
N GLY A 132 7.34 0.68 17.69
CA GLY A 132 6.65 -0.61 17.68
C GLY A 132 5.29 -0.54 16.96
N THR A 133 4.49 0.48 17.27
CA THR A 133 3.22 0.75 16.58
C THR A 133 3.45 1.11 15.12
N LYS A 134 4.46 1.93 14.83
CA LYS A 134 4.80 2.36 13.47
C LYS A 134 5.15 1.18 12.58
N VAL A 135 6.07 0.32 13.00
CA VAL A 135 6.44 -0.90 12.26
C VAL A 135 5.23 -1.79 11.98
N ASN A 136 4.35 -1.97 12.97
CA ASN A 136 3.14 -2.78 12.78
C ASN A 136 2.17 -2.18 11.75
N LEU A 137 2.03 -0.84 11.72
CA LEU A 137 1.19 -0.16 10.73
C LEU A 137 1.83 -0.17 9.34
N ASP A 138 3.15 0.06 9.25
CA ASP A 138 3.90 -0.01 7.99
C ASP A 138 3.83 -1.40 7.35
N ASN A 139 3.94 -2.47 8.15
CA ASN A 139 3.78 -3.83 7.66
C ASN A 139 2.40 -4.06 7.03
N ARG A 140 1.33 -3.54 7.65
CA ARG A 140 -0.03 -3.62 7.09
C ARG A 140 -0.16 -2.80 5.80
N ILE A 141 0.40 -1.59 5.78
CA ILE A 141 0.44 -0.74 4.58
C ILE A 141 1.15 -1.47 3.44
N ASN A 142 2.32 -2.06 3.70
CA ASN A 142 3.12 -2.76 2.68
C ASN A 142 2.35 -3.95 2.08
N LEU A 143 1.62 -4.72 2.90
CA LEU A 143 0.76 -5.81 2.41
C LEU A 143 -0.33 -5.30 1.46
N VAL A 144 -1.00 -4.20 1.82
CA VAL A 144 -2.03 -3.61 0.95
C VAL A 144 -1.43 -2.98 -0.30
N GLU A 145 -0.27 -2.34 -0.20
CA GLU A 145 0.46 -1.78 -1.34
C GLU A 145 0.79 -2.87 -2.37
N GLN A 146 1.30 -4.03 -1.93
CA GLN A 146 1.54 -5.16 -2.82
C GLN A 146 0.25 -5.67 -3.47
N ALA A 147 -0.86 -5.74 -2.73
CA ALA A 147 -2.15 -6.12 -3.29
C ALA A 147 -2.64 -5.14 -4.38
N ILE A 148 -2.47 -3.83 -4.17
CA ILE A 148 -2.79 -2.80 -5.18
C ILE A 148 -1.93 -2.98 -6.42
N ILE A 149 -0.62 -3.18 -6.25
CA ILE A 149 0.32 -3.39 -7.36
C ILE A 149 -0.07 -4.62 -8.18
N ILE A 150 -0.39 -5.74 -7.53
CA ILE A 150 -0.82 -6.96 -8.21
C ILE A 150 -2.09 -6.71 -9.02
N LYS A 151 -3.11 -6.06 -8.43
CA LYS A 151 -4.36 -5.73 -9.14
C LYS A 151 -4.13 -4.83 -10.36
N GLU A 152 -3.23 -3.86 -10.27
CA GLU A 152 -2.86 -3.01 -11.40
C GLU A 152 -2.16 -3.81 -12.51
N ALA A 153 -1.24 -4.70 -12.14
CA ALA A 153 -0.55 -5.58 -13.08
C ALA A 153 -1.53 -6.53 -13.78
N GLU A 154 -2.43 -7.17 -13.04
CA GLU A 154 -3.49 -8.01 -13.59
C GLU A 154 -4.38 -7.24 -14.58
N THR A 155 -4.75 -6.01 -14.24
CA THR A 155 -5.56 -5.15 -15.12
C THR A 155 -4.83 -4.81 -16.41
N ALA A 156 -3.52 -4.50 -16.32
CA ALA A 156 -2.71 -4.20 -17.50
C ALA A 156 -2.52 -5.44 -18.40
N VAL A 157 -2.26 -6.61 -17.81
CA VAL A 157 -2.17 -7.88 -18.57
C VAL A 157 -3.51 -8.21 -19.20
N LYS A 158 -4.62 -8.07 -18.49
CA LYS A 158 -5.95 -8.30 -19.06
C LYS A 158 -6.23 -7.33 -20.21
N THR A 159 -5.85 -6.06 -20.08
CA THR A 159 -5.98 -5.08 -21.16
C THR A 159 -5.20 -5.50 -22.41
N LEU A 160 -3.98 -6.03 -22.24
CA LEU A 160 -3.17 -6.59 -23.32
C LEU A 160 -3.79 -7.85 -23.93
N GLU A 161 -4.37 -8.74 -23.12
CA GLU A 161 -5.08 -9.93 -23.60
C GLU A 161 -6.33 -9.58 -24.41
N ASP A 162 -7.12 -8.62 -23.93
CA ASP A 162 -8.33 -8.11 -24.59
C ASP A 162 -7.98 -7.32 -25.86
N ASN A 163 -6.86 -6.58 -25.84
CA ASN A 163 -6.38 -5.74 -26.93
C ASN A 163 -4.93 -6.09 -27.27
N GLN A 164 -4.76 -7.16 -28.04
CA GLN A 164 -3.46 -7.75 -28.41
C GLN A 164 -2.71 -6.86 -29.42
N THR A 165 -2.31 -5.67 -28.99
CA THR A 165 -1.52 -4.70 -29.74
C THR A 165 -0.16 -4.50 -29.06
N ARG A 166 0.85 -4.13 -29.84
CA ARG A 166 2.19 -3.87 -29.30
C ARG A 166 2.23 -2.74 -28.27
N ASP A 167 1.39 -1.73 -28.43
CA ASP A 167 1.33 -0.57 -27.54
C ASP A 167 0.96 -0.95 -26.10
N ASN A 168 0.25 -2.07 -25.91
CA ASN A 168 -0.14 -2.56 -24.59
C ASN A 168 0.91 -3.47 -23.92
N LEU A 169 1.97 -3.90 -24.65
CA LEU A 169 3.00 -4.78 -24.09
C LEU A 169 3.83 -4.07 -23.02
N GLN A 170 4.34 -2.88 -23.31
CA GLN A 170 5.21 -2.16 -22.38
C GLN A 170 4.49 -1.75 -21.09
N PRO A 171 3.27 -1.17 -21.13
CA PRO A 171 2.52 -0.87 -19.91
C PRO A 171 2.29 -2.10 -19.03
N ALA A 172 2.01 -3.27 -19.62
CA ALA A 172 1.84 -4.50 -18.85
C ALA A 172 3.18 -4.98 -18.25
N LYS A 173 4.28 -4.95 -19.00
CA LYS A 173 5.63 -5.28 -18.52
C LYS A 173 6.07 -4.36 -17.36
N ASP A 174 5.83 -3.05 -17.49
CA ASP A 174 6.16 -2.06 -16.46
C ASP A 174 5.40 -2.31 -15.15
N LYS A 175 4.10 -2.64 -15.23
CA LYS A 175 3.31 -2.94 -14.03
C LYS A 175 3.73 -4.24 -13.34
N ILE A 176 4.08 -5.28 -14.10
CA ILE A 176 4.59 -6.54 -13.53
C ILE A 176 5.96 -6.34 -12.87
N ALA A 177 6.80 -5.45 -13.38
CA ALA A 177 8.12 -5.19 -12.80
C ALA A 177 8.05 -4.72 -11.34
N LEU A 178 6.92 -4.12 -10.93
CA LEU A 178 6.66 -3.67 -9.56
C LEU A 178 6.16 -4.79 -8.63
N VAL A 179 5.71 -5.93 -9.17
CA VAL A 179 5.20 -7.06 -8.39
C VAL A 179 6.38 -7.75 -7.70
N SER A 180 6.33 -7.84 -6.36
CA SER A 180 7.39 -8.47 -5.57
C SER A 180 7.20 -9.98 -5.39
N ASP A 181 5.96 -10.48 -5.49
CA ASP A 181 5.70 -11.93 -5.40
C ASP A 181 6.14 -12.62 -6.69
N GLU A 182 7.23 -13.37 -6.62
CA GLU A 182 7.86 -13.97 -7.80
C GLU A 182 6.95 -15.01 -8.49
N GLY A 183 6.09 -15.71 -7.73
CA GLY A 183 5.11 -16.65 -8.29
C GLY A 183 4.07 -15.95 -9.17
N THR A 184 3.46 -14.89 -8.64
CA THR A 184 2.51 -14.02 -9.35
C THR A 184 3.18 -13.37 -10.55
N LYS A 185 4.38 -12.83 -10.36
CA LYS A 185 5.18 -12.20 -11.42
C LYS A 185 5.47 -13.16 -12.58
N ALA A 186 5.90 -14.39 -12.28
CA ALA A 186 6.13 -15.41 -13.29
C ALA A 186 4.85 -15.78 -14.05
N SER A 187 3.74 -15.96 -13.34
CA SER A 187 2.43 -16.24 -13.95
C SER A 187 1.98 -15.13 -14.92
N LEU A 188 2.10 -13.87 -14.51
CA LEU A 188 1.75 -12.73 -15.35
C LEU A 188 2.69 -12.59 -16.56
N ASN A 189 4.00 -12.81 -16.38
CA ASN A 189 4.97 -12.81 -17.49
C ASN A 189 4.67 -13.90 -18.52
N ASN A 190 4.28 -15.10 -18.08
CA ASN A 190 3.88 -16.17 -19.00
C ASN A 190 2.68 -15.77 -19.87
N ARG A 191 1.69 -15.09 -19.29
CA ARG A 191 0.53 -14.57 -20.03
C ARG A 191 0.93 -13.52 -21.06
N ILE A 192 1.80 -12.58 -20.70
CA ILE A 192 2.36 -11.60 -21.66
C ILE A 192 3.07 -12.31 -22.81
N ASN A 193 3.95 -13.28 -22.51
CA ASN A 193 4.72 -14.00 -23.53
C ASN A 193 3.81 -14.73 -24.53
N LEU A 194 2.70 -15.32 -24.07
CA LEU A 194 1.72 -15.94 -24.97
C LEU A 194 1.03 -14.92 -25.88
N VAL A 195 0.66 -13.75 -25.35
CA VAL A 195 0.06 -12.68 -26.16
C VAL A 195 1.09 -12.12 -27.15
N GLU A 196 2.33 -11.91 -26.73
CA GLU A 196 3.43 -11.43 -27.59
C GLU A 196 3.67 -12.39 -28.77
N GLN A 197 3.69 -13.70 -28.52
CA GLN A 197 3.77 -14.72 -29.58
C GLN A 197 2.57 -14.66 -30.54
N ALA A 198 1.36 -14.48 -30.01
CA ALA A 198 0.15 -14.37 -30.84
C ALA A 198 0.16 -13.11 -31.72
N ILE A 199 0.66 -11.98 -31.21
CA ILE A 199 0.85 -10.74 -31.98
C ILE A 199 1.83 -10.99 -33.12
N VAL A 200 3.02 -11.52 -32.81
CA VAL A 200 4.05 -11.80 -33.82
C VAL A 200 3.53 -12.74 -34.91
N ALA A 201 2.84 -13.82 -34.54
CA ALA A 201 2.30 -14.79 -35.49
C ALA A 201 1.28 -14.19 -36.48
N ARG A 202 0.55 -13.13 -36.08
CA ARG A 202 -0.40 -12.42 -36.96
C ARG A 202 0.30 -11.44 -37.91
N GLU A 203 1.42 -10.86 -37.48
CA GLU A 203 2.16 -9.86 -38.23
C GLU A 203 3.16 -10.47 -39.21
N THR A 204 3.63 -11.69 -38.95
CA THR A 204 4.31 -12.49 -39.95
C THR A 204 3.27 -13.24 -40.76
N PRO A 205 2.89 -12.80 -41.98
CA PRO A 205 2.12 -13.65 -42.86
C PRO A 205 2.93 -14.93 -43.09
N GLN A 206 2.35 -16.08 -42.74
CA GLN A 206 2.94 -17.34 -43.14
C GLN A 206 3.02 -17.33 -44.66
N VAL A 207 4.24 -17.34 -45.20
CA VAL A 207 4.46 -17.68 -46.60
C VAL A 207 3.83 -19.07 -46.75
N PRO A 208 2.80 -19.26 -47.59
CA PRO A 208 2.25 -20.60 -47.80
C PRO A 208 3.42 -21.49 -48.18
N ALA A 209 3.58 -22.59 -47.45
CA ALA A 209 4.65 -23.54 -47.68
C ALA A 209 4.77 -23.81 -49.19
N GLN A 210 5.90 -23.43 -49.79
CA GLN A 210 6.22 -23.88 -51.14
C GLN A 210 6.10 -25.41 -51.12
N PRO A 211 5.40 -26.04 -52.08
CA PRO A 211 5.29 -27.48 -52.11
C PRO A 211 6.70 -28.07 -52.14
N SER A 212 6.99 -28.91 -51.15
CA SER A 212 8.24 -29.63 -51.01
C SER A 212 8.64 -30.23 -52.37
N GLN A 213 9.83 -29.88 -52.88
CA GLN A 213 10.42 -30.59 -54.00
C GLN A 213 10.70 -32.02 -53.55
N THR A 214 9.74 -32.92 -53.74
CA THR A 214 9.98 -34.35 -53.64
C THR A 214 11.03 -34.70 -54.70
N GLN A 215 12.13 -35.31 -54.27
CA GLN A 215 13.11 -35.86 -55.20
C GLN A 215 12.38 -36.79 -56.18
N PRO A 216 12.74 -36.75 -57.47
CA PRO A 216 12.13 -37.62 -58.44
C PRO A 216 12.34 -39.08 -58.05
N GLU A 217 11.24 -39.84 -57.99
CA GLU A 217 11.26 -41.27 -57.71
C GLU A 217 11.78 -42.00 -58.94
N TYR A 218 12.83 -42.81 -58.78
CA TYR A 218 13.40 -43.61 -59.86
C TYR A 218 13.09 -45.08 -59.63
N ALA A 219 12.41 -45.71 -60.58
CA ALA A 219 12.07 -47.13 -60.51
C ALA A 219 12.04 -47.74 -61.91
N ASN A 220 12.68 -48.91 -62.07
CA ASN A 220 12.70 -49.67 -63.34
C ASN A 220 13.11 -48.85 -64.58
N GLY A 221 14.00 -47.87 -64.40
CA GLY A 221 14.45 -46.97 -65.48
C GLY A 221 13.53 -45.79 -65.78
N TYR A 222 12.40 -45.67 -65.07
CA TYR A 222 11.46 -44.54 -65.19
C TYR A 222 11.67 -43.53 -64.06
N LYS A 223 11.36 -42.27 -64.35
CA LYS A 223 11.41 -41.14 -63.40
C LYS A 223 10.00 -40.61 -63.15
N ARG A 224 9.57 -40.50 -61.89
CA ARG A 224 8.30 -39.88 -61.53
C ARG A 224 8.47 -38.40 -61.24
N ASP A 225 7.69 -37.55 -61.89
CA ASP A 225 7.69 -36.11 -61.62
C ASP A 225 6.83 -35.73 -60.40
N TYR A 226 6.91 -34.46 -60.01
CA TYR A 226 6.14 -33.89 -58.90
C TYR A 226 4.61 -33.95 -59.11
N ARG A 227 4.16 -34.20 -60.35
CA ARG A 227 2.73 -34.36 -60.71
C ARG A 227 2.31 -35.83 -60.71
N GLY A 228 3.21 -36.74 -60.30
CA GLY A 228 2.98 -38.17 -60.25
C GLY A 228 3.08 -38.88 -61.60
N ARG A 229 3.52 -38.22 -62.67
CA ARG A 229 3.63 -38.80 -64.01
C ARG A 229 4.99 -39.45 -64.21
N TRP A 230 5.00 -40.61 -64.83
CA TRP A 230 6.22 -41.32 -65.15
C TRP A 230 6.81 -40.89 -66.51
N HIS A 231 8.14 -40.79 -66.54
CA HIS A 231 8.95 -40.43 -67.70
C HIS A 231 9.93 -41.56 -68.02
N ARG A 232 10.15 -41.83 -69.30
CA ARG A 232 11.18 -42.72 -69.84
C ARG A 232 12.59 -42.14 -69.63
N PRO A 233 13.67 -42.93 -69.79
CA PRO A 233 15.06 -42.43 -69.76
C PRO A 233 15.34 -41.29 -70.75
N ASN A 234 14.62 -41.26 -71.88
CA ASN A 234 14.74 -40.22 -72.90
C ASN A 234 13.95 -38.93 -72.57
N GLY A 235 13.33 -38.85 -71.39
CA GLY A 235 12.58 -37.69 -70.91
C GLY A 235 11.14 -37.54 -71.44
N GLN A 236 10.65 -38.48 -72.25
CA GLN A 236 9.25 -38.49 -72.70
C GLN A 236 8.34 -39.15 -71.67
N TYR A 237 7.05 -38.79 -71.65
CA TYR A 237 6.06 -39.48 -70.81
C TYR A 237 5.97 -40.97 -71.15
N ALA A 238 5.97 -41.80 -70.12
CA ALA A 238 5.67 -43.21 -70.24
C ALA A 238 4.16 -43.42 -70.39
N SER A 239 3.78 -44.32 -71.28
CA SER A 239 2.38 -44.69 -71.49
C SER A 239 1.87 -45.61 -70.36
N LYS A 240 0.56 -45.69 -70.19
CA LYS A 240 -0.08 -46.57 -69.20
C LYS A 240 0.28 -48.04 -69.37
N ALA A 241 0.44 -48.50 -70.61
CA ALA A 241 0.86 -49.86 -70.91
C ALA A 241 2.30 -50.13 -70.44
N GLU A 242 3.21 -49.16 -70.61
CA GLU A 242 4.61 -49.28 -70.18
C GLU A 242 4.74 -49.27 -68.65
N ILE A 243 3.97 -48.42 -67.96
CA ILE A 243 3.95 -48.36 -66.50
C ILE A 243 3.38 -49.65 -65.89
N ALA A 244 2.31 -50.18 -66.47
CA ALA A 244 1.76 -51.48 -66.07
C ALA A 244 2.75 -52.63 -66.32
N ALA A 245 3.42 -52.66 -67.49
CA ALA A 245 4.42 -53.67 -67.81
C ALA A 245 5.64 -53.60 -66.89
N ALA A 246 6.01 -52.40 -66.43
CA ALA A 246 7.08 -52.17 -65.47
C ALA A 246 6.68 -52.42 -64.01
N GLY A 247 5.42 -52.83 -63.74
CA GLY A 247 4.92 -53.05 -62.38
C GLY A 247 4.85 -51.77 -61.53
N LEU A 248 4.82 -50.60 -62.17
CA LEU A 248 4.79 -49.31 -61.50
C LEU A 248 3.35 -48.87 -61.25
N PRO A 249 3.08 -48.15 -60.15
CA PRO A 249 1.74 -47.60 -59.88
C PRO A 249 1.43 -46.49 -60.90
N TRP A 250 0.20 -46.48 -61.42
CA TRP A 250 -0.29 -45.42 -62.30
C TRP A 250 -0.63 -44.15 -61.54
#